data_AF-F3M3I5-F1
#
_entry.id   AF-F3M3I5-F1
#
_cell.length_a   1.000
_cell.length_b   1.000
_cell.length_c   1.000
_cell.angle_alpha   90.00
_cell.angle_beta   90.00
_cell.angle_gamma   90.00
#
_symmetry.space_group_name_H-M   'P 1'
#
loop_
_entity.id
_entity.type
_entity.pdbx_description
1 polymer ?
#
loop_
_entity_poly.entity_id
_entity_poly.type
_entity_poly.pdbx_seq_one_letter_code
_entity_poly.pdbx_strand_id
1 'polypeptide(L)' 'MFKILNLALRFILELILLFSIGYWGFHFGSGLVAQVALGIGLPLLTAVIWGMTI' A
#
# COMPACT_ATOMS: atom_id res chain seq x y z
N MET A 1 -21.27 8.18 -16.20
CA MET A 1 -20.78 9.09 -15.15
C MET A 1 -20.31 8.34 -13.90
N PHE A 2 -21.14 7.49 -13.26
CA PHE A 2 -20.75 6.75 -12.04
C PHE A 2 -19.53 5.82 -12.17
N LYS A 3 -19.29 5.24 -13.36
CA LYS A 3 -18.14 4.36 -13.60
C LYS A 3 -16.80 5.06 -13.33
N ILE A 4 -16.64 6.30 -13.79
CA ILE A 4 -15.39 7.07 -13.62
C ILE A 4 -15.17 7.41 -12.14
N LEU A 5 -16.24 7.80 -11.44
CA LEU A 5 -16.18 8.08 -10.00
C LEU A 5 -15.75 6.82 -9.21
N ASN A 6 -16.31 5.66 -9.56
CA ASN A 6 -15.94 4.40 -8.91
C ASN A 6 -14.47 4.02 -9.18
N LEU A 7 -13.97 4.26 -10.40
CA LEU A 7 -12.56 4.05 -10.74
C LEU A 7 -11.64 4.98 -9.94
N ALA A 8 -11.98 6.27 -9.85
CA ALA A 8 -11.21 7.23 -9.05
C ALA A 8 -11.22 6.88 -7.56
N LEU A 9 -12.38 6.50 -7.02
CA LEU A 9 -12.52 6.08 -5.63
C LEU A 9 -11.69 4.82 -5.34
N ARG A 10 -11.76 3.81 -6.22
CA ARG A 10 -10.96 2.58 -6.12
C ARG A 10 -9.47 2.90 -6.10
N PHE A 11 -8.99 3.75 -7.02
CA PHE A 11 -7.59 4.15 -7.06
C PHE A 11 -7.14 4.88 -5.78
N ILE A 12 -7.95 5.78 -5.24
CA ILE A 12 -7.64 6.46 -3.98
C ILE A 12 -7.57 5.45 -2.83
N LEU A 13 -8.47 4.47 -2.78
CA LEU A 13 -8.46 3.42 -1.77
C LEU A 13 -7.20 2.53 -1.88
N GLU A 14 -6.73 2.25 -3.09
CA GLU A 14 -5.46 1.54 -3.32
C GLU A 14 -4.28 2.31 -2.73
N LEU A 15 -4.21 3.63 -2.97
CA LEU A 15 -3.16 4.48 -2.39
C LEU A 15 -3.22 4.54 -0.86
N ILE A 16 -4.42 4.67 -0.29
CA ILE A 16 -4.62 4.68 1.17
C ILE A 16 -4.17 3.35 1.78
N LEU A 17 -4.50 2.22 1.14
CA LEU A 17 -4.08 0.90 1.58
C LEU A 17 -2.55 0.78 1.60
N LEU A 18 -1.88 1.13 0.50
CA LEU A 18 -0.42 1.08 0.39
C LEU A 18 0.26 1.96 1.44
N PHE A 19 -0.26 3.18 1.65
CA PHE A 19 0.22 4.08 2.70
C PHE A 19 0.03 3.49 4.09
N SER A 20 -1.12 2.89 4.37
CA SER A 20 -1.42 2.31 5.70
C SER A 20 -0.50 1.13 6.02
N ILE A 21 -0.22 0.26 5.03
CA ILE A 21 0.73 -0.85 5.16
C ILE A 21 2.14 -0.30 5.44
N GLY A 22 2.58 0.72 4.69
CA GLY A 22 3.89 1.32 4.88
C GLY A 22 4.03 1.99 6.24
N TYR A 23 3.03 2.79 6.63
CA TYR A 23 2.99 3.46 7.93
C TYR A 23 3.07 2.46 9.08
N TRP A 24 2.27 1.39 9.03
CA TRP A 24 2.36 0.32 10.01
C TRP A 24 3.74 -0.34 10.02
N GLY A 25 4.30 -0.63 8.85
CA GLY A 25 5.64 -1.24 8.72
C GLY A 25 6.75 -0.39 9.35
N PHE A 26 6.69 0.94 9.22
CA PHE A 26 7.64 1.85 9.89
C PHE A 26 7.42 1.95 11.40
N HIS A 27 6.21 1.69 11.89
CA HIS A 27 5.90 1.65 13.32
C HIS A 27 6.04 0.24 13.93
N PHE A 28 6.42 -0.76 13.12
CA PHE A 28 6.57 -2.13 13.57
C PHE A 28 7.94 -2.35 14.22
N GLY A 29 7.94 -2.36 15.56
CA GLY A 29 9.08 -2.78 16.37
C GLY A 29 10.26 -1.81 16.41
N SER A 30 11.29 -2.19 17.17
CA SER A 30 12.54 -1.43 17.34
C SER A 30 13.66 -2.04 16.48
N GLY A 31 13.82 -1.55 15.26
CA GLY A 31 14.94 -1.92 14.40
C GLY A 31 14.83 -1.32 13.01
N LEU A 32 15.85 -0.57 12.58
CA LEU A 32 15.87 0.12 11.29
C LEU A 32 15.65 -0.85 10.11
N VAL A 33 16.27 -2.04 10.17
CA VAL A 33 16.14 -3.05 9.12
C VAL A 33 14.70 -3.56 9.02
N ALA A 34 14.07 -3.86 10.16
CA ALA A 34 12.68 -4.32 10.19
C ALA A 34 11.73 -3.23 9.68
N GLN A 35 11.93 -1.98 10.10
CA GLN A 35 11.12 -0.85 9.66
C GLN A 35 11.23 -0.58 8.16
N VAL A 36 12.43 -0.69 7.58
CA VAL A 36 12.62 -0.50 6.14
C VAL A 36 12.06 -1.70 5.36
N ALA A 37 12.34 -2.92 5.80
CA ALA A 37 11.85 -4.13 5.14
C ALA A 37 10.31 -4.19 5.13
N LEU A 38 9.66 -3.83 6.23
CA LEU A 38 8.20 -3.85 6.35
C LEU A 38 7.57 -2.57 5.80
N GLY A 39 8.14 -1.39 6.09
CA GLY A 39 7.60 -0.09 5.67
C GLY A 39 7.72 0.18 4.17
N ILE A 40 8.67 -0.48 3.48
CA ILE A 40 8.85 -0.35 2.03
C ILE A 40 8.58 -1.67 1.31
N GLY A 41 9.10 -2.78 1.81
CA GLY A 41 8.97 -4.08 1.15
C GLY A 41 7.53 -4.57 1.06
N LEU A 42 6.73 -4.46 2.13
CA LEU A 42 5.32 -4.87 2.09
C LEU A 42 4.50 -4.01 1.10
N PRO A 43 4.52 -2.66 1.15
CA PRO A 43 3.79 -1.86 0.16
C PRO A 43 4.20 -2.15 -1.28
N LEU A 44 5.50 -2.32 -1.56
CA LEU A 44 5.96 -2.65 -2.90
C LEU A 44 5.44 -4.01 -3.38
N LEU A 45 5.54 -5.05 -2.54
CA LEU A 45 5.02 -6.38 -2.87
C LEU A 45 3.51 -6.33 -3.10
N THR A 46 2.78 -5.64 -2.23
CA THR A 46 1.33 -5.45 -2.39
C THR A 46 1.01 -4.73 -3.69
N ALA A 47 1.71 -3.63 -4.02
CA ALA A 47 1.50 -2.88 -5.26
C ALA A 47 1.74 -3.74 -6.51
N VAL A 48 2.79 -4.56 -6.52
CA VAL A 48 3.11 -5.46 -7.63
C VAL A 48 2.02 -6.53 -7.80
N ILE A 49 1.69 -7.26 -6.73
CA ILE A 49 0.69 -8.33 -6.78
C ILE A 49 -0.66 -7.77 -7.21
N TRP A 50 -1.08 -6.68 -6.57
CA TRP A 50 -2.37 -6.07 -6.81
C TRP A 50 -2.46 -5.50 -8.23
N GLY A 51 -1.42 -4.80 -8.71
CA GLY A 51 -1.35 -4.27 -10.08
C GLY A 51 -1.32 -5.33 -11.17
N MET A 52 -0.92 -6.57 -10.88
CA MET A 52 -1.04 -7.70 -11.82
C MET A 52 -2.46 -8.27 -11.90
N THR A 53 -3.28 -8.07 -10.87
CA THR A 53 -4.62 -8.67 -10.75
C THR A 53 -5.78 -7.73 -11.08
N ILE A 54 -5.49 -6.44 -11.26
CA ILE A 54 -6.45 -5.35 -11.44
C ILE A 54 -6.65 -4.96 -12.89
#